data_AF-A0A6G9CPP5-F1
#
_entry.id   AF-A0A6G9CPP5-F1
#
_cell.length_a   1.000
_cell.length_b   1.000
_cell.length_c   1.000
_cell.angle_alpha   90.00
_cell.angle_beta   90.00
_cell.angle_gamma   90.00
#
_symmetry.space_group_name_H-M   'P 1'
#
loop_
_entity.id
_entity.type
_entity.pdbx_description
1 polymer ?
#
loop_
_entity_poly.entity_id
_entity_poly.type
_entity_poly.pdbx_seq_one_letter_code
_entity_poly.pdbx_strand_id
1 'polypeptide(L)'
;MELEMLKIREIRSESGIIPRLAVRWLMIALATIFAFWPTWTKLWQSTASGTAIGYVFALPLLCLVAAVGTDLRRGPELPIHDRETDKIVGCIGLFVALGLQALLLPRFAETYELMHIDVIAAWVFVWSAAVLMFGLRPVNRYWAIWVVPVILAPLHYRAIATEMGGTRFDYSVLMVLVASAATTIAVSRTWRRGAIAFVAATVLGVVVLYVTIQKYPTAPLFAVQLFPALGTAIVVGGAFYLYERRGKSLKPFDRPLRKPSTATSNWTILAVFAAAVLMFFTPLPPTSLTVNVGPPPATADPRLIVPLGWHQIAASEYDWPRRYFGSTSELSRQTIRADTPNPAWDAQMRPSHGTA
;
A
#
# COMPACT_ATOMS: atom_id res chain seq x y z
N MET A 1 1.67 46.06 30.60
CA MET A 1 0.72 45.05 31.13
C MET A 1 -0.17 44.46 30.03
N GLU A 2 -0.86 45.26 29.19
CA GLU A 2 -1.66 44.72 28.06
C GLU A 2 -0.85 43.96 27.00
N LEU A 3 0.33 44.46 26.64
CA LEU A 3 1.22 43.81 25.66
C LEU A 3 1.74 42.44 26.14
N GLU A 4 2.02 42.29 27.44
CA GLU A 4 2.40 40.99 28.01
C GLU A 4 1.21 40.04 28.09
N MET A 5 0.02 40.54 28.44
CA MET A 5 -1.19 39.71 28.44
C MET A 5 -1.56 39.21 27.04
N LEU A 6 -1.41 40.04 25.99
CA LEU A 6 -1.60 39.62 24.61
C LEU A 6 -0.61 38.53 24.20
N LYS A 7 0.68 38.70 24.53
CA LYS A 7 1.74 37.73 24.23
C LYS A 7 1.53 36.39 24.95
N ILE A 8 1.12 36.43 26.22
CA ILE A 8 0.76 35.23 27.00
C ILE A 8 -0.47 34.53 26.42
N ARG A 9 -1.47 35.28 25.95
CA ARG A 9 -2.68 34.73 25.32
C ARG A 9 -2.37 34.10 23.95
N GLU A 10 -1.47 34.68 23.18
CA GLU A 10 -0.98 34.15 21.91
C GLU A 10 -0.24 32.82 22.10
N ILE A 11 0.72 32.78 23.04
CA ILE A 11 1.50 31.58 23.41
C ILE A 11 0.58 30.47 23.95
N ARG A 12 -0.42 30.81 24.77
CA ARG A 12 -1.44 29.86 25.24
C ARG A 12 -2.36 29.38 24.11
N SER A 13 -2.60 30.19 23.07
CA SER A 13 -3.38 29.78 21.90
C SER A 13 -2.62 28.84 20.96
N GLU A 14 -1.30 29.03 20.83
CA GLU A 14 -0.43 28.19 19.99
C GLU A 14 -0.15 26.83 20.63
N SER A 15 0.07 26.79 21.95
CA SER A 15 0.31 25.54 22.71
C SER A 15 -0.86 24.54 22.65
N GLY A 16 -2.10 25.01 22.41
CA GLY A 16 -3.27 24.15 22.24
C GLY A 16 -3.49 23.61 20.82
N ILE A 17 -2.71 24.02 19.82
CA ILE A 17 -2.93 23.61 18.41
C ILE A 17 -2.37 22.20 18.14
N ILE A 18 -1.13 21.97 18.54
CA ILE A 18 -0.43 20.69 18.39
C ILE A 18 -1.24 19.53 18.99
N PRO A 19 -1.69 19.58 20.26
CA PRO A 19 -2.45 18.47 20.83
C PRO A 19 -3.77 18.24 20.11
N ARG A 20 -4.46 19.29 19.64
CA ARG A 20 -5.70 19.14 18.85
C ARG A 20 -5.48 18.46 17.51
N LEU A 21 -4.41 18.83 16.79
CA LEU A 21 -4.04 18.18 15.53
C LEU A 21 -3.62 16.72 15.77
N ALA A 22 -2.81 16.47 16.80
CA ALA A 22 -2.37 15.15 17.18
C ALA A 22 -3.55 14.23 17.52
N VAL A 23 -4.52 14.72 18.31
CA VAL A 23 -5.73 13.97 18.66
C VAL A 23 -6.54 13.64 17.41
N ARG A 24 -6.75 14.57 16.47
CA ARG A 24 -7.49 14.30 15.23
C ARG A 24 -6.80 13.23 14.38
N TRP A 25 -5.48 13.30 14.22
CA TRP A 25 -4.71 12.27 13.52
C TRP A 25 -4.74 10.93 14.23
N LEU A 26 -4.63 10.92 15.56
CA LEU A 26 -4.74 9.73 16.38
C LEU A 26 -6.12 9.08 16.22
N MET A 27 -7.20 9.86 16.23
CA MET A 27 -8.55 9.37 15.99
C MET A 27 -8.69 8.71 14.61
N ILE A 28 -8.14 9.33 13.55
CA ILE A 28 -8.15 8.74 12.20
C ILE A 28 -7.35 7.44 12.17
N ALA A 29 -6.16 7.43 12.77
CA ALA A 29 -5.30 6.25 12.82
C ALA A 29 -5.97 5.09 13.56
N LEU A 30 -6.52 5.35 14.75
CA LEU A 30 -7.24 4.35 15.54
C LEU A 30 -8.49 3.86 14.82
N ALA A 31 -9.28 4.76 14.23
CA ALA A 31 -10.46 4.38 13.46
C ALA A 31 -10.09 3.51 12.24
N THR A 32 -8.98 3.80 11.57
CA THR A 32 -8.50 3.02 10.42
C THR A 32 -7.98 1.64 10.83
N ILE A 33 -7.21 1.58 11.92
CA ILE A 33 -6.72 0.31 12.49
C ILE A 33 -7.90 -0.57 12.90
N PHE A 34 -8.91 0.03 13.56
CA PHE A 34 -10.11 -0.67 13.99
C PHE A 34 -10.96 -1.12 12.80
N ALA A 35 -11.32 -0.21 11.89
CA ALA A 35 -12.18 -0.48 10.72
C ALA A 35 -11.66 -1.62 9.85
N PHE A 36 -10.35 -1.67 9.64
CA PHE A 36 -9.68 -2.61 8.75
C PHE A 36 -8.88 -3.66 9.52
N TRP A 37 -9.23 -3.92 10.79
CA TRP A 37 -8.53 -4.92 11.61
C TRP A 37 -8.40 -6.29 10.92
N PRO A 38 -9.45 -6.85 10.29
CA PRO A 38 -9.34 -8.11 9.55
C PRO A 38 -8.39 -8.02 8.34
N THR A 39 -8.33 -6.87 7.67
CA THR A 39 -7.41 -6.62 6.55
C THR A 39 -5.98 -6.63 7.05
N TRP A 40 -5.67 -5.93 8.13
CA TRP A 40 -4.31 -5.86 8.68
C TRP A 40 -3.81 -7.22 9.16
N THR A 41 -4.66 -8.01 9.79
CA THR A 41 -4.28 -9.36 10.24
C THR A 41 -3.99 -10.28 9.06
N LYS A 42 -4.83 -10.28 8.01
CA LYS A 42 -4.57 -11.04 6.78
C LYS A 42 -3.29 -10.59 6.08
N LEU A 43 -3.09 -9.28 5.91
CA LEU A 43 -1.87 -8.75 5.29
C LEU A 43 -0.61 -9.11 6.07
N TRP A 44 -0.68 -9.10 7.40
CA TRP A 44 0.43 -9.52 8.25
C TRP A 44 0.72 -11.01 8.10
N GLN A 45 -0.32 -11.86 8.13
CA GLN A 45 -0.17 -13.30 7.91
C GLN A 45 0.42 -13.62 6.53
N SER A 46 -0.08 -12.96 5.47
CA SER A 46 0.45 -13.09 4.12
C SER A 46 1.89 -12.57 4.00
N THR A 47 2.25 -11.52 4.73
CA THR A 47 3.64 -11.03 4.77
C THR A 47 4.56 -12.01 5.49
N ALA A 48 4.10 -12.58 6.61
CA ALA A 48 4.84 -13.57 7.38
C ALA A 48 5.03 -14.89 6.62
N SER A 49 4.10 -15.27 5.74
CA SER A 49 4.24 -16.41 4.83
C SER A 49 5.15 -16.14 3.62
N GLY A 50 5.71 -14.93 3.51
CA GLY A 50 6.72 -14.60 2.50
C GLY A 50 6.17 -13.95 1.22
N THR A 51 4.89 -13.59 1.17
CA THR A 51 4.33 -12.90 -0.01
C THR A 51 4.85 -11.46 -0.12
N ALA A 52 4.85 -10.92 -1.35
CA ALA A 52 5.36 -9.58 -1.64
C ALA A 52 4.44 -8.41 -1.21
N ILE A 53 3.45 -8.64 -0.34
CA ILE A 53 2.47 -7.61 0.07
C ILE A 53 2.96 -6.69 1.18
N GLY A 54 4.04 -7.06 1.88
CA GLY A 54 4.53 -6.35 3.06
C GLY A 54 4.90 -4.87 2.81
N TYR A 55 5.15 -4.47 1.57
CA TYR A 55 5.41 -3.07 1.19
C TYR A 55 4.26 -2.12 1.58
N VAL A 56 3.02 -2.61 1.72
CA VAL A 56 1.85 -1.80 2.11
C VAL A 56 2.08 -1.08 3.44
N PHE A 57 2.79 -1.71 4.39
CA PHE A 57 3.11 -1.08 5.69
C PHE A 57 4.13 0.06 5.58
N ALA A 58 4.90 0.11 4.51
CA ALA A 58 5.87 1.16 4.27
C ALA A 58 5.25 2.42 3.64
N LEU A 59 4.15 2.27 2.89
CA LEU A 59 3.49 3.37 2.20
C LEU A 59 3.05 4.50 3.15
N PRO A 60 2.39 4.24 4.30
CA PRO A 60 2.05 5.30 5.26
C PRO A 60 3.27 6.05 5.78
N LEU A 61 4.39 5.35 6.02
CA LEU A 61 5.64 5.94 6.52
C LEU A 61 6.28 6.85 5.46
N LEU A 62 6.32 6.41 4.20
CA LEU A 62 6.78 7.24 3.09
C LEU A 62 5.88 8.45 2.85
N CYS A 63 4.57 8.26 2.98
CA CYS A 63 3.60 9.35 2.94
C CYS A 63 3.86 10.37 4.04
N LEU A 64 4.23 9.93 5.26
CA LEU A 64 4.60 10.82 6.35
C LEU A 64 5.87 11.60 6.03
N VAL A 65 6.91 10.96 5.48
CA VAL A 65 8.13 11.64 5.01
C VAL A 65 7.79 12.72 3.97
N ALA A 66 6.97 12.37 2.97
CA ALA A 66 6.49 13.30 1.95
C ALA A 66 5.66 14.46 2.54
N ALA A 67 4.80 14.18 3.52
CA ALA A 67 3.93 15.14 4.19
C ALA A 67 4.75 16.16 4.99
N VAL A 68 5.68 15.69 5.82
CA VAL A 68 6.59 16.54 6.62
C VAL A 68 7.38 17.46 5.69
N GLY A 69 7.97 16.93 4.62
CA GLY A 69 8.69 17.75 3.65
C GLY A 69 7.80 18.78 2.96
N THR A 70 6.55 18.42 2.63
CA THR A 70 5.57 19.32 1.99
C THR A 70 5.13 20.44 2.91
N ASP A 71 4.96 20.16 4.20
CA ASP A 71 4.63 21.18 5.18
C ASP A 71 5.78 22.17 5.38
N LEU A 72 7.02 21.69 5.39
CA LEU A 72 8.22 22.51 5.49
C LEU A 72 8.49 23.43 4.29
N ARG A 73 7.72 23.35 3.19
CA ARG A 73 7.93 24.17 1.98
C ARG A 73 6.85 25.20 1.69
N ARG A 74 5.59 24.91 1.97
CA ARG A 74 4.49 25.77 1.50
C ARG A 74 4.17 26.88 2.51
N GLY A 75 3.80 28.04 1.98
CA GLY A 75 3.46 29.24 2.76
C GLY A 75 2.01 29.28 3.27
N PRO A 76 1.65 30.34 4.00
CA PRO A 76 0.29 30.55 4.49
C PRO A 76 -0.71 30.80 3.34
N GLU A 77 -1.96 30.38 3.52
CA GLU A 77 -3.04 30.53 2.54
C GLU A 77 -4.19 31.38 3.09
N LEU A 78 -5.00 31.92 2.18
CA LEU A 78 -6.21 32.69 2.49
C LEU A 78 -7.26 31.83 3.24
N PRO A 79 -7.88 32.38 4.30
CA PRO A 79 -8.86 31.68 5.13
C PRO A 79 -10.26 31.66 4.47
N ILE A 80 -10.41 30.97 3.34
CA ILE A 80 -11.71 30.69 2.72
C ILE A 80 -12.03 29.22 2.92
N HIS A 81 -13.16 28.94 3.55
CA HIS A 81 -13.57 27.59 3.94
C HIS A 81 -15.07 27.40 3.65
N ASP A 82 -15.42 26.37 2.88
CA ASP A 82 -16.80 25.94 2.65
C ASP A 82 -17.01 24.58 3.32
N ARG A 83 -17.71 24.61 4.45
CA ARG A 83 -17.86 23.45 5.31
C ARG A 83 -18.92 22.47 4.80
N GLU A 84 -19.90 22.90 4.05
CA GLU A 84 -20.94 21.99 3.53
C GLU A 84 -20.35 21.12 2.41
N THR A 85 -19.59 21.73 1.50
CA THR A 85 -18.85 20.99 0.47
C THR A 85 -17.88 19.97 1.09
N ASP A 86 -17.14 20.35 2.14
CA ASP A 86 -16.24 19.43 2.85
C ASP A 86 -16.97 18.19 3.41
N LYS A 87 -18.14 18.39 4.03
CA LYS A 87 -18.95 17.28 4.59
C LYS A 87 -19.46 16.36 3.49
N ILE A 88 -19.98 16.93 2.41
CA ILE A 88 -20.52 16.16 1.28
C ILE A 88 -19.41 15.28 0.68
N VAL A 89 -18.26 15.88 0.36
CA VAL A 89 -17.14 15.15 -0.25
C VAL A 89 -16.58 14.07 0.69
N GLY A 90 -16.42 14.40 1.97
CA GLY A 90 -15.95 13.43 2.96
C GLY A 90 -16.92 12.27 3.16
N CYS A 91 -18.23 12.52 3.23
CA CYS A 91 -19.24 11.47 3.35
C CYS A 91 -19.33 10.59 2.09
N ILE A 92 -19.28 11.19 0.89
CA ILE A 92 -19.22 10.43 -0.37
C ILE A 92 -17.99 9.52 -0.36
N GLY A 93 -16.82 10.03 0.04
CA GLY A 93 -15.61 9.22 0.14
C GLY A 93 -15.74 8.03 1.12
N LEU A 94 -16.40 8.21 2.26
CA LEU A 94 -16.71 7.11 3.18
C LEU A 94 -17.64 6.06 2.54
N PHE A 95 -18.67 6.48 1.82
CA PHE A 95 -19.54 5.56 1.08
C PHE A 95 -18.79 4.84 -0.04
N VAL A 96 -17.86 5.50 -0.73
CA VAL A 96 -17.01 4.85 -1.73
C VAL A 96 -16.13 3.80 -1.08
N ALA A 97 -15.46 4.11 0.04
CA ALA A 97 -14.68 3.12 0.78
C ALA A 97 -15.56 1.92 1.17
N LEU A 98 -16.76 2.17 1.68
CA LEU A 98 -17.70 1.11 2.07
C LEU A 98 -18.15 0.30 0.87
N GLY A 99 -18.43 0.94 -0.27
CA GLY A 99 -18.77 0.26 -1.52
C GLY A 99 -17.63 -0.63 -2.04
N LEU A 100 -16.38 -0.17 -1.94
CA LEU A 100 -15.21 -0.98 -2.26
C LEU A 100 -15.15 -2.24 -1.39
N GLN A 101 -15.40 -2.12 -0.09
CA GLN A 101 -15.32 -3.25 0.84
C GLN A 101 -16.56 -4.18 0.78
N ALA A 102 -17.77 -3.62 0.78
CA ALA A 102 -19.01 -4.38 0.89
C ALA A 102 -19.56 -4.87 -0.45
N LEU A 103 -19.27 -4.18 -1.56
CA LEU A 103 -19.81 -4.52 -2.89
C LEU A 103 -18.73 -5.07 -3.82
N LEU A 104 -17.56 -4.42 -3.86
CA LEU A 104 -16.51 -4.77 -4.82
C LEU A 104 -15.71 -6.00 -4.39
N LEU A 105 -15.37 -6.14 -3.10
CA LEU A 105 -14.62 -7.31 -2.61
C LEU A 105 -15.35 -8.65 -2.84
N PRO A 106 -16.65 -8.80 -2.51
CA PRO A 106 -17.34 -10.07 -2.76
C PRO A 106 -17.40 -10.41 -4.25
N ARG A 107 -17.52 -9.39 -5.12
CA ARG A 107 -17.51 -9.55 -6.57
C ARG A 107 -16.19 -10.09 -7.10
N PHE A 108 -15.07 -9.76 -6.48
CA PHE A 108 -13.73 -10.19 -6.85
C PHE A 108 -13.11 -11.17 -5.83
N ALA A 109 -13.95 -11.96 -5.16
CA ALA A 109 -13.53 -12.87 -4.09
C ALA A 109 -12.44 -13.85 -4.55
N GLU A 110 -12.54 -14.40 -5.76
CA GLU A 110 -11.59 -15.37 -6.32
C GLU A 110 -10.18 -14.78 -6.52
N THR A 111 -10.10 -13.48 -6.81
CA THR A 111 -8.84 -12.76 -7.04
C THR A 111 -8.46 -11.84 -5.87
N TYR A 112 -9.09 -12.01 -4.71
CA TYR A 112 -8.91 -11.14 -3.55
C TYR A 112 -7.44 -11.00 -3.13
N GLU A 113 -6.74 -12.14 -2.97
CA GLU A 113 -5.34 -12.18 -2.54
C GLU A 113 -4.39 -11.50 -3.54
N LEU A 114 -4.81 -11.34 -4.81
CA LEU A 114 -4.04 -10.64 -5.84
C LEU A 114 -4.26 -9.14 -5.82
N MET A 115 -5.52 -8.70 -5.66
CA MET A 115 -5.90 -7.30 -5.82
C MET A 115 -5.84 -6.50 -4.53
N HIS A 116 -6.18 -7.12 -3.39
CA HIS A 116 -6.31 -6.47 -2.08
C HIS A 116 -7.00 -5.09 -2.17
N ILE A 117 -8.21 -5.07 -2.76
CA ILE A 117 -9.02 -3.86 -2.93
C ILE A 117 -9.34 -3.20 -1.57
N ASP A 118 -9.33 -3.98 -0.49
CA ASP A 118 -9.46 -3.53 0.89
C ASP A 118 -8.35 -2.56 1.31
N VAL A 119 -7.12 -2.69 0.79
CA VAL A 119 -6.05 -1.71 1.03
C VAL A 119 -6.38 -0.36 0.40
N ILE A 120 -6.97 -0.36 -0.80
CA ILE A 120 -7.44 0.86 -1.46
C ILE A 120 -8.60 1.46 -0.67
N ALA A 121 -9.54 0.62 -0.21
CA ALA A 121 -10.65 1.05 0.63
C ALA A 121 -10.16 1.71 1.93
N ALA A 122 -9.15 1.14 2.59
CA ALA A 122 -8.52 1.74 3.77
C ALA A 122 -7.89 3.10 3.45
N TRP A 123 -7.23 3.23 2.30
CA TRP A 123 -6.64 4.50 1.88
C TRP A 123 -7.69 5.58 1.59
N VAL A 124 -8.76 5.22 0.87
CA VAL A 124 -9.90 6.11 0.62
C VAL A 124 -10.59 6.50 1.93
N PHE A 125 -10.72 5.58 2.89
CA PHE A 125 -11.24 5.86 4.21
C PHE A 125 -10.39 6.90 4.96
N VAL A 126 -9.06 6.74 4.99
CA VAL A 126 -8.14 7.71 5.62
C VAL A 126 -8.27 9.08 4.97
N TRP A 127 -8.30 9.15 3.64
CA TRP A 127 -8.49 10.40 2.91
C TRP A 127 -9.82 11.06 3.28
N SER A 128 -10.91 10.30 3.27
CA SER A 128 -12.27 10.78 3.59
C SER A 128 -12.39 11.26 5.03
N ALA A 129 -11.83 10.51 5.98
CA ALA A 129 -11.76 10.89 7.38
C ALA A 129 -10.91 12.16 7.57
N ALA A 130 -9.79 12.30 6.84
CA ALA A 130 -9.01 13.52 6.85
C ALA A 130 -9.80 14.71 6.31
N VAL A 131 -10.58 14.55 5.23
CA VAL A 131 -11.45 15.62 4.68
C VAL A 131 -12.50 16.04 5.71
N LEU A 132 -13.17 15.09 6.37
CA LEU A 132 -14.16 15.42 7.40
C LEU A 132 -13.55 16.14 8.61
N MET A 133 -12.35 15.72 9.03
CA MET A 133 -11.68 16.21 10.24
C MET A 133 -10.88 17.50 10.03
N PHE A 134 -10.37 17.75 8.83
CA PHE A 134 -9.50 18.90 8.52
C PHE A 134 -10.03 19.81 7.41
N GLY A 135 -11.00 19.38 6.63
CA GLY A 135 -11.53 20.07 5.45
C GLY A 135 -10.86 19.59 4.15
N LEU A 136 -11.53 19.76 3.02
CA LEU A 136 -11.06 19.29 1.72
C LEU A 136 -9.81 20.04 1.27
N ARG A 137 -9.78 21.36 1.46
CA ARG A 137 -8.68 22.21 0.99
C ARG A 137 -7.34 21.88 1.67
N PRO A 138 -7.23 21.79 3.01
CA PRO A 138 -5.99 21.38 3.67
C PRO A 138 -5.54 19.97 3.27
N VAL A 139 -6.48 19.06 3.03
CA VAL A 139 -6.17 17.68 2.62
C VAL A 139 -5.68 17.63 1.18
N ASN A 140 -6.37 18.30 0.25
CA ASN A 140 -6.02 18.33 -1.16
C ASN A 140 -4.68 19.05 -1.43
N ARG A 141 -4.20 19.86 -0.48
CA ARG A 141 -2.82 20.38 -0.48
C ARG A 141 -1.80 19.25 -0.68
N TYR A 142 -2.07 18.09 -0.10
CA TYR A 142 -1.22 16.90 -0.16
C TYR A 142 -1.64 15.91 -1.26
N TRP A 143 -2.26 16.38 -2.36
CA TRP A 143 -2.79 15.54 -3.45
C TRP A 143 -1.84 14.41 -3.89
N ALA A 144 -0.55 14.70 -4.05
CA ALA A 144 0.44 13.71 -4.49
C ALA A 144 0.57 12.54 -3.51
N ILE A 145 0.42 12.81 -2.21
CA ILE A 145 0.45 11.79 -1.16
C ILE A 145 -0.78 10.89 -1.25
N TRP A 146 -1.92 11.44 -1.66
CA TRP A 146 -3.17 10.68 -1.80
C TRP A 146 -3.20 9.82 -3.07
N VAL A 147 -2.64 10.32 -4.18
CA VAL A 147 -2.65 9.64 -5.48
C VAL A 147 -1.63 8.48 -5.53
N VAL A 148 -0.45 8.65 -4.92
CA VAL A 148 0.64 7.66 -5.03
C VAL A 148 0.22 6.25 -4.57
N PRO A 149 -0.42 6.05 -3.40
CA PRO A 149 -0.84 4.72 -2.98
C PRO A 149 -1.93 4.08 -3.85
N VAL A 150 -2.74 4.89 -4.55
CA VAL A 150 -3.73 4.38 -5.52
C VAL A 150 -3.03 3.84 -6.77
N ILE A 151 -2.02 4.56 -7.28
CA ILE A 151 -1.19 4.10 -8.41
C ILE A 151 -0.42 2.83 -8.00
N LEU A 152 0.07 2.79 -6.77
CA LEU A 152 0.82 1.66 -6.21
C LEU A 152 -0.08 0.63 -5.52
N ALA A 153 -1.36 0.57 -5.91
CA ALA A 153 -2.26 -0.45 -5.40
C ALA A 153 -1.66 -1.86 -5.62
N PRO A 154 -1.98 -2.84 -4.74
CA PRO A 154 -1.32 -4.16 -4.72
C PRO A 154 -1.17 -4.84 -6.07
N LEU A 155 -2.21 -4.79 -6.90
CA LEU A 155 -2.17 -5.34 -8.25
C LEU A 155 -1.09 -4.68 -9.13
N HIS A 156 -1.06 -3.35 -9.18
CA HIS A 156 -0.11 -2.60 -10.01
C HIS A 156 1.33 -2.80 -9.54
N TYR A 157 1.55 -2.76 -8.22
CA TYR A 157 2.87 -2.95 -7.64
C TYR A 157 3.45 -4.32 -8.00
N ARG A 158 2.64 -5.38 -7.86
CA ARG A 158 3.04 -6.74 -8.22
C ARG A 158 3.24 -6.91 -9.72
N ALA A 159 2.37 -6.34 -10.55
CA ALA A 159 2.51 -6.40 -11.99
C ALA A 159 3.86 -5.80 -12.43
N ILE A 160 4.17 -4.59 -11.98
CA ILE A 160 5.44 -3.91 -12.34
C ILE A 160 6.64 -4.73 -11.86
N ALA A 161 6.64 -5.21 -10.61
CA ALA A 161 7.75 -5.98 -10.09
C ALA A 161 7.93 -7.35 -10.80
N THR A 162 6.82 -7.98 -11.22
CA THR A 162 6.86 -9.25 -11.96
C THR A 162 7.41 -9.06 -13.37
N GLU A 163 7.03 -7.97 -14.05
CA GLU A 163 7.60 -7.60 -15.36
C GLU A 163 9.10 -7.28 -15.28
N MET A 164 9.57 -6.75 -14.13
CA MET A 164 11.00 -6.55 -13.89
C MET A 164 11.78 -7.85 -13.68
N GLY A 165 11.11 -8.98 -13.43
CA GLY A 165 11.73 -10.28 -13.19
C GLY A 165 11.11 -11.04 -12.02
N GLY A 166 10.41 -10.33 -11.11
CA GLY A 166 9.69 -10.91 -9.98
C GLY A 166 10.58 -11.48 -8.87
N THR A 167 11.89 -11.20 -8.90
CA THR A 167 12.80 -11.61 -7.84
C THR A 167 12.67 -10.71 -6.61
N ARG A 168 13.19 -11.17 -5.47
CA ARG A 168 13.27 -10.36 -4.24
C ARG A 168 14.01 -9.04 -4.47
N PHE A 169 14.98 -9.02 -5.38
CA PHE A 169 15.72 -7.82 -5.76
C PHE A 169 14.81 -6.84 -6.50
N ASP A 170 14.07 -7.30 -7.52
CA ASP A 170 13.19 -6.45 -8.35
C ASP A 170 12.09 -5.79 -7.52
N TYR A 171 11.45 -6.59 -6.67
CA TYR A 171 10.46 -6.15 -5.69
C TYR A 171 11.01 -5.11 -4.70
N SER A 172 12.31 -5.12 -4.42
CA SER A 172 12.95 -4.18 -3.49
C SER A 172 13.47 -2.92 -4.21
N VAL A 173 13.94 -3.05 -5.44
CA VAL A 173 14.30 -1.92 -6.30
C VAL A 173 13.06 -1.05 -6.57
N LEU A 174 11.92 -1.67 -6.88
CA LEU A 174 10.67 -0.92 -7.05
C LEU A 174 10.33 -0.12 -5.79
N MET A 175 10.50 -0.71 -4.61
CA MET A 175 10.27 -0.03 -3.33
C MET A 175 11.24 1.15 -3.11
N VAL A 176 12.51 1.00 -3.51
CA VAL A 176 13.49 2.09 -3.49
C VAL A 176 13.08 3.23 -4.43
N LEU A 177 12.53 2.94 -5.60
CA LEU A 177 12.02 3.96 -6.52
C LEU A 177 10.82 4.71 -5.93
N VAL A 178 9.90 3.99 -5.29
CA VAL A 178 8.77 4.58 -4.56
C VAL A 178 9.25 5.49 -3.43
N ALA A 179 10.20 5.03 -2.63
CA ALA A 179 10.83 5.84 -1.58
C ALA A 179 11.52 7.08 -2.14
N SER A 180 12.23 6.94 -3.26
CA SER A 180 12.91 8.05 -3.94
C SER A 180 11.91 9.08 -4.47
N ALA A 181 10.76 8.64 -4.98
CA ALA A 181 9.66 9.52 -5.37
C ALA A 181 9.09 10.26 -4.14
N ALA A 182 8.88 9.57 -3.01
CA ALA A 182 8.45 10.20 -1.77
C ALA A 182 9.45 11.24 -1.24
N THR A 183 10.76 10.94 -1.26
CA THR A 183 11.82 11.89 -0.91
C THR A 183 11.86 13.08 -1.85
N THR A 184 11.65 12.85 -3.15
CA THR A 184 11.56 13.91 -4.15
C THR A 184 10.38 14.82 -3.85
N ILE A 185 9.20 14.22 -3.64
CA ILE A 185 8.01 14.94 -3.20
C ILE A 185 8.32 15.71 -1.95
N ALA A 186 9.09 15.21 -0.98
CA ALA A 186 9.46 15.86 0.28
C ALA A 186 10.46 17.03 0.15
N VAL A 187 11.31 17.04 -0.88
CA VAL A 187 12.45 17.98 -0.99
C VAL A 187 12.32 18.99 -2.14
N SER A 188 11.58 18.66 -3.21
CA SER A 188 11.38 19.49 -4.40
C SER A 188 10.86 20.91 -4.10
N ARG A 189 11.76 21.89 -3.98
CA ARG A 189 11.44 23.33 -4.07
C ARG A 189 11.63 23.86 -5.48
N THR A 190 12.57 23.26 -6.20
CA THR A 190 12.86 23.47 -7.62
C THR A 190 12.96 22.11 -8.29
N TRP A 191 12.75 22.07 -9.61
CA TRP A 191 12.83 20.82 -10.38
C TRP A 191 14.22 20.15 -10.24
N ARG A 192 15.31 20.96 -10.30
CA ARG A 192 16.69 20.47 -10.17
C ARG A 192 16.93 19.78 -8.83
N ARG A 193 16.47 20.41 -7.74
CA ARG A 193 16.64 19.84 -6.39
C ARG A 193 15.85 18.55 -6.22
N GLY A 194 14.65 18.49 -6.81
CA GLY A 194 13.86 17.26 -6.86
C GLY A 194 14.59 16.14 -7.60
N ALA A 195 15.11 16.43 -8.79
CA ALA A 195 15.86 15.45 -9.60
C ALA A 195 17.11 14.93 -8.86
N ILE A 196 17.90 15.82 -8.24
CA ILE A 196 19.07 15.43 -7.45
C ILE A 196 18.68 14.53 -6.27
N ALA A 197 17.60 14.89 -5.55
CA ALA A 197 17.10 14.08 -4.44
C ALA A 197 16.63 12.69 -4.90
N PHE A 198 15.94 12.61 -6.04
CA PHE A 198 15.52 11.34 -6.64
C PHE A 198 16.72 10.45 -6.96
N VAL A 199 17.70 10.99 -7.70
CA VAL A 199 18.90 10.25 -8.12
C VAL A 199 19.71 9.82 -6.90
N ALA A 200 19.94 10.71 -5.94
CA ALA A 200 20.69 10.39 -4.73
C ALA A 200 19.99 9.30 -3.89
N ALA A 201 18.68 9.39 -3.70
CA ALA A 201 17.91 8.38 -2.97
C ALA A 201 17.89 7.03 -3.70
N THR A 202 17.79 7.05 -5.03
CA THR A 202 17.79 5.82 -5.84
C THR A 202 19.14 5.13 -5.80
N VAL A 203 20.23 5.86 -6.09
CA VAL A 203 21.59 5.31 -6.09
C VAL A 203 21.95 4.78 -4.71
N LEU A 204 21.75 5.57 -3.66
CA LEU A 204 22.01 5.12 -2.29
C LEU A 204 21.15 3.91 -1.93
N GLY A 205 19.86 3.92 -2.30
CA GLY A 205 18.92 2.85 -2.00
C GLY A 205 19.28 1.54 -2.65
N VAL A 206 19.65 1.57 -3.94
CA VAL A 206 20.09 0.38 -4.68
C VAL A 206 21.41 -0.16 -4.12
N VAL A 207 22.36 0.71 -3.76
CA VAL A 207 23.63 0.28 -3.12
C VAL A 207 23.37 -0.38 -1.78
N VAL A 208 22.57 0.24 -0.90
CA VAL A 208 22.22 -0.33 0.41
C VAL A 208 21.45 -1.64 0.24
N LEU A 209 20.53 -1.71 -0.71
CA LEU A 209 19.79 -2.92 -1.04
C LEU A 209 20.74 -4.06 -1.47
N TYR A 210 21.64 -3.78 -2.40
CA TYR A 210 22.60 -4.77 -2.91
C TYR A 210 23.47 -5.32 -1.76
N VAL A 211 24.02 -4.44 -0.92
CA VAL A 211 24.80 -4.84 0.27
C VAL A 211 23.94 -5.66 1.25
N THR A 212 22.68 -5.30 1.44
CA THR A 212 21.77 -5.99 2.36
C THR A 212 21.48 -7.41 1.90
N ILE A 213 21.21 -7.61 0.61
CA ILE A 213 20.96 -8.95 0.04
C ILE A 213 22.20 -9.84 0.12
N GLN A 214 23.39 -9.27 -0.15
CA GLN A 214 24.64 -10.03 -0.07
C GLN A 214 24.99 -10.44 1.37
N LYS A 215 24.79 -9.54 2.35
CA LYS A 215 25.07 -9.84 3.77
C LYS A 215 24.02 -10.72 4.43
N TYR A 216 22.76 -10.60 4.02
CA TYR A 216 21.63 -11.28 4.66
C TYR A 216 20.76 -12.01 3.61
N PRO A 217 21.29 -13.06 2.97
CA PRO A 217 20.59 -13.77 1.89
C PRO A 217 19.29 -14.42 2.37
N THR A 218 19.21 -14.83 3.63
CA THR A 218 18.02 -15.47 4.24
C THR A 218 17.02 -14.49 4.86
N ALA A 219 17.29 -13.18 4.80
CA ALA A 219 16.37 -12.19 5.37
C ALA A 219 14.98 -12.27 4.70
N PRO A 220 13.88 -12.04 5.41
CA PRO A 220 12.55 -12.02 4.81
C PRO A 220 12.43 -10.89 3.79
N LEU A 221 11.62 -11.09 2.74
CA LEU A 221 11.41 -10.11 1.66
C LEU A 221 11.00 -8.73 2.22
N PHE A 222 10.09 -8.71 3.18
CA PHE A 222 9.64 -7.49 3.85
C PHE A 222 10.80 -6.65 4.41
N ALA A 223 11.77 -7.27 5.10
CA ALA A 223 12.90 -6.54 5.67
C ALA A 223 13.79 -5.94 4.57
N VAL A 224 14.06 -6.71 3.53
CA VAL A 224 14.90 -6.27 2.40
C VAL A 224 14.23 -5.18 1.56
N GLN A 225 12.90 -5.14 1.52
CA GLN A 225 12.14 -4.07 0.88
C GLN A 225 12.12 -2.80 1.75
N LEU A 226 11.79 -2.92 3.04
CA LEU A 226 11.52 -1.76 3.89
C LEU A 226 12.79 -1.04 4.33
N PHE A 227 13.80 -1.77 4.80
CA PHE A 227 14.96 -1.16 5.42
C PHE A 227 15.75 -0.25 4.45
N PRO A 228 16.12 -0.72 3.25
CA PRO A 228 16.81 0.14 2.28
C PRO A 228 15.95 1.32 1.87
N ALA A 229 14.67 1.09 1.53
CA ALA A 229 13.78 2.13 1.02
C ALA A 229 13.49 3.23 2.07
N LEU A 230 13.08 2.87 3.28
CA LEU A 230 12.81 3.83 4.34
C LEU A 230 14.09 4.49 4.85
N GLY A 231 15.16 3.70 5.03
CA GLY A 231 16.45 4.18 5.50
C GLY A 231 17.02 5.25 4.58
N THR A 232 17.01 5.03 3.26
CA THR A 232 17.52 6.03 2.32
C THR A 232 16.62 7.24 2.20
N ALA A 233 15.29 7.07 2.27
CA ALA A 233 14.37 8.19 2.27
C ALA A 233 14.60 9.14 3.46
N ILE A 234 14.83 8.57 4.65
CA ILE A 234 15.14 9.33 5.87
C ILE A 234 16.52 9.98 5.77
N VAL A 235 17.55 9.25 5.34
CA VAL A 235 18.93 9.77 5.24
C VAL A 235 19.02 10.91 4.22
N VAL A 236 18.50 10.72 3.01
CA VAL A 236 18.56 11.74 1.96
C VAL A 236 17.65 12.91 2.30
N GLY A 237 16.41 12.66 2.76
CA GLY A 237 15.50 13.70 3.21
C GLY A 237 16.09 14.54 4.36
N GLY A 238 16.70 13.86 5.34
CA GLY A 238 17.40 14.47 6.47
C GLY A 238 18.61 15.30 6.04
N ALA A 239 19.43 14.81 5.11
CA ALA A 239 20.57 15.56 4.57
C ALA A 239 20.11 16.87 3.90
N PHE A 240 19.06 16.82 3.09
CA PHE A 240 18.47 18.01 2.47
C PHE A 240 17.83 18.96 3.48
N TYR A 241 17.24 18.43 4.56
CA TYR A 241 16.71 19.23 5.66
C TYR A 241 17.83 19.99 6.38
N LEU A 242 18.91 19.30 6.74
CA LEU A 242 20.07 19.89 7.40
C LEU A 242 20.78 20.92 6.51
N TYR A 243 20.96 20.61 5.22
CA TYR A 243 21.54 21.54 4.25
C TYR A 243 20.76 22.85 4.18
N GLU A 244 19.43 22.78 4.15
CA GLU A 244 18.56 23.94 4.08
C GLU A 244 18.53 24.77 5.36
N ARG A 245 18.74 24.13 6.51
CA ARG A 245 18.74 24.77 7.82
C ARG A 245 20.15 25.13 8.32
N ARG A 246 21.17 25.06 7.47
CA ARG A 246 22.51 25.57 7.81
C ARG A 246 22.42 27.04 8.23
N GLY A 247 22.86 27.34 9.45
CA GLY A 247 22.80 28.69 10.02
C GLY A 247 21.41 29.14 10.49
N LYS A 248 20.41 28.25 10.57
CA LYS A 248 19.06 28.53 11.07
C LYS A 248 18.72 27.57 12.22
N SER A 249 17.70 27.89 13.01
CA SER A 249 17.20 26.97 14.04
C SER A 249 16.78 25.63 13.42
N LEU A 250 17.11 24.53 14.10
CA LEU A 250 16.77 23.15 13.68
C LEU A 250 15.39 22.70 14.17
N LYS A 251 14.73 23.49 15.03
CA LYS A 251 13.43 23.12 15.62
C LYS A 251 12.35 22.96 14.54
N PRO A 252 11.67 21.81 14.47
CA PRO A 252 10.68 21.54 13.42
C PRO A 252 9.54 22.58 13.41
N PHE A 253 9.14 23.04 14.61
CA PHE A 253 7.93 23.84 14.85
C PHE A 253 8.20 25.33 15.11
N ASP A 254 9.35 25.87 14.71
CA ASP A 254 9.62 27.32 14.84
C ASP A 254 8.79 28.19 13.87
N ARG A 255 7.88 27.58 13.12
CA ARG A 255 6.96 28.27 12.21
C ARG A 255 5.57 28.29 12.80
N PRO A 256 4.79 29.36 12.58
CA PRO A 256 3.42 29.42 13.06
C PRO A 256 2.61 28.25 12.49
N LEU A 257 2.09 27.41 13.38
CA LEU A 257 1.28 26.25 13.02
C LEU A 257 -0.13 26.71 12.65
N ARG A 258 -0.65 26.20 11.54
CA ARG A 258 -2.01 26.54 11.11
C ARG A 258 -3.01 25.95 12.10
N LYS A 259 -3.87 26.81 12.65
CA LYS A 259 -5.04 26.36 13.41
C LYS A 259 -5.85 25.42 12.50
N PRO A 260 -6.41 24.31 13.03
CA PRO A 260 -7.30 23.48 12.24
C PRO A 260 -8.36 24.38 11.62
N SER A 261 -8.50 24.27 10.30
CA SER A 261 -9.37 25.15 9.50
C SER A 261 -10.83 25.16 9.99
N THR A 262 -11.23 24.12 10.70
CA THR A 262 -12.59 23.88 11.16
C THR A 262 -12.64 23.58 12.65
N ALA A 263 -13.63 24.17 13.34
CA ALA A 263 -14.13 23.61 14.58
C ALA A 263 -14.72 22.22 14.25
N THR A 264 -14.23 21.18 14.93
CA THR A 264 -14.74 19.82 14.73
C THR A 264 -16.21 19.78 15.09
N SER A 265 -17.06 19.35 14.16
CA SER A 265 -18.46 19.06 14.47
C SER A 265 -18.55 17.63 14.99
N ASN A 266 -19.28 17.42 16.09
CA ASN A 266 -19.53 16.09 16.65
C ASN A 266 -20.07 15.12 15.59
N TRP A 267 -20.84 15.62 14.62
CA TRP A 267 -21.38 14.84 13.53
C TRP A 267 -20.31 14.25 12.60
N THR A 268 -19.26 15.02 12.28
CA THR A 268 -18.17 14.51 11.42
C THR A 268 -17.34 13.43 12.11
N ILE A 269 -17.17 13.53 13.43
CA ILE A 269 -16.54 12.48 14.23
C ILE A 269 -17.43 11.24 14.22
N LEU A 270 -18.71 11.41 14.52
CA LEU A 270 -19.70 10.33 14.53
C LEU A 270 -19.73 9.59 13.18
N ALA A 271 -19.72 10.30 12.06
CA ALA A 271 -19.73 9.70 10.73
C ALA A 271 -18.50 8.80 10.47
N VAL A 272 -17.30 9.26 10.85
CA VAL A 272 -16.06 8.47 10.69
C VAL A 272 -16.10 7.20 11.54
N PHE A 273 -16.52 7.31 12.81
CA PHE A 273 -16.61 6.14 13.69
C PHE A 273 -17.74 5.19 13.30
N ALA A 274 -18.90 5.70 12.87
CA ALA A 274 -19.99 4.87 12.36
C ALA A 274 -19.55 4.08 11.12
N ALA A 275 -18.88 4.75 10.17
CA ALA A 275 -18.29 4.06 9.02
C ALA A 275 -17.24 3.03 9.46
N ALA A 276 -16.36 3.35 10.41
CA ALA A 276 -15.37 2.41 10.92
C ALA A 276 -16.00 1.14 11.52
N VAL A 277 -17.08 1.28 12.29
CA VAL A 277 -17.84 0.15 12.83
C VAL A 277 -18.45 -0.70 11.72
N LEU A 278 -19.06 -0.06 10.70
CA LEU A 278 -19.62 -0.79 9.56
C LEU A 278 -18.54 -1.57 8.79
N MET A 279 -17.37 -0.98 8.56
CA MET A 279 -16.24 -1.65 7.92
C MET A 279 -15.75 -2.86 8.71
N PHE A 280 -15.62 -2.72 10.03
CA PHE A 280 -15.14 -3.80 10.89
C PHE A 280 -16.02 -5.05 10.81
N PHE A 281 -17.34 -4.87 10.73
CA PHE A 281 -18.30 -5.97 10.61
C PHE A 281 -18.51 -6.45 9.16
N THR A 282 -17.91 -5.79 8.17
CA THR A 282 -18.01 -6.24 6.78
C THR A 282 -17.00 -7.37 6.54
N PRO A 283 -17.47 -8.61 6.26
CA PRO A 283 -16.58 -9.76 6.17
C PRO A 283 -15.66 -9.67 4.96
N LEU A 284 -14.41 -10.12 5.12
CA LEU A 284 -13.51 -10.33 3.99
C LEU A 284 -13.84 -11.64 3.29
N PRO A 285 -13.63 -11.75 1.97
CA PRO A 285 -13.82 -13.01 1.24
C PRO A 285 -13.07 -14.16 1.91
N PRO A 286 -13.68 -15.35 2.04
CA PRO A 286 -13.01 -16.52 2.60
C PRO A 286 -11.85 -16.94 1.69
N THR A 287 -10.72 -17.27 2.30
CA THR A 287 -9.56 -17.80 1.56
C THR A 287 -9.78 -19.31 1.36
N SER A 288 -10.66 -19.69 0.44
CA SER A 288 -10.99 -21.08 0.16
C SER A 288 -10.23 -21.60 -1.05
N LEU A 289 -8.92 -21.82 -0.88
CA LEU A 289 -8.18 -22.73 -1.74
C LEU A 289 -7.92 -23.99 -0.93
N THR A 290 -8.79 -24.98 -1.08
CA THR A 290 -8.48 -26.34 -0.65
C THR A 290 -7.33 -26.80 -1.52
N VAL A 291 -6.11 -26.72 -1.00
CA VAL A 291 -4.95 -27.32 -1.66
C VAL A 291 -5.15 -28.83 -1.56
N ASN A 292 -5.77 -29.42 -2.58
CA ASN A 292 -5.77 -30.86 -2.75
C ASN A 292 -4.33 -31.24 -3.09
N VAL A 293 -3.58 -31.64 -2.05
CA VAL A 293 -2.26 -32.23 -2.25
C VAL A 293 -2.50 -33.55 -2.99
N GLY A 294 -2.19 -33.54 -4.29
CA GLY A 294 -2.17 -34.76 -5.08
C GLY A 294 -1.14 -35.74 -4.52
N PRO A 295 -1.24 -37.03 -4.82
CA PRO A 295 -0.20 -37.99 -4.47
C PRO A 295 1.16 -37.47 -5.00
N PRO A 296 2.26 -37.64 -4.24
CA PRO A 296 3.58 -37.26 -4.72
C PRO A 296 3.83 -37.90 -6.09
N PRO A 297 4.48 -37.18 -7.03
CA PRO A 297 4.73 -37.71 -8.36
C PRO A 297 5.45 -39.07 -8.23
N ALA A 298 4.92 -40.09 -8.91
CA ALA A 298 5.45 -41.45 -8.86
C ALA A 298 6.84 -41.57 -9.51
N THR A 299 7.28 -40.52 -10.21
CA THR A 299 8.56 -40.40 -10.91
C THR A 299 9.25 -39.10 -10.57
N ALA A 300 10.54 -38.97 -10.93
CA ALA A 300 11.26 -37.70 -10.86
C ALA A 300 10.70 -36.64 -11.82
N ASP A 301 9.95 -37.06 -12.85
CA ASP A 301 9.14 -36.17 -13.69
C ASP A 301 7.84 -35.81 -12.95
N PRO A 302 7.54 -34.50 -12.76
CA PRO A 302 6.32 -34.03 -12.10
C PRO A 302 5.03 -34.25 -12.91
N ARG A 303 5.13 -34.68 -14.17
CA ARG A 303 3.98 -35.00 -15.02
C ARG A 303 3.26 -36.28 -14.57
N LEU A 304 1.98 -36.38 -14.87
CA LEU A 304 1.21 -37.60 -14.60
C LEU A 304 1.69 -38.74 -15.50
N ILE A 305 1.81 -39.92 -14.89
CA ILE A 305 1.93 -41.17 -15.63
C ILE A 305 0.65 -41.33 -16.44
N VAL A 306 0.78 -41.40 -17.77
CA VAL A 306 -0.35 -41.61 -18.67
C VAL A 306 -0.95 -42.99 -18.40
N PRO A 307 -2.24 -43.11 -18.01
CA PRO A 307 -2.86 -44.40 -17.75
C PRO A 307 -2.93 -45.26 -19.01
N LEU A 308 -2.99 -46.58 -18.83
CA LEU A 308 -3.18 -47.52 -19.94
C LEU A 308 -4.51 -47.23 -20.68
N GLY A 309 -4.48 -47.21 -22.01
CA GLY A 309 -5.64 -46.81 -22.84
C GLY A 309 -5.83 -45.30 -22.98
N TRP A 310 -4.83 -44.51 -22.58
CA TRP A 310 -4.73 -43.07 -22.83
C TRP A 310 -3.40 -42.76 -23.52
N HIS A 311 -3.37 -41.70 -24.33
CA HIS A 311 -2.15 -41.13 -24.89
C HIS A 311 -2.06 -39.64 -24.58
N GLN A 312 -0.83 -39.14 -24.41
CA GLN A 312 -0.57 -37.72 -24.27
C GLN A 312 -0.67 -37.05 -25.65
N ILE A 313 -1.50 -36.01 -25.75
CA ILE A 313 -1.67 -35.22 -26.97
C ILE A 313 -0.89 -33.91 -26.95
N ALA A 314 -0.63 -33.37 -25.76
CA ALA A 314 0.17 -32.16 -25.60
C ALA A 314 0.85 -32.13 -24.23
N ALA A 315 2.06 -31.60 -24.20
CA ALA A 315 2.70 -31.10 -22.99
C ALA A 315 3.21 -29.68 -23.27
N SER A 316 2.96 -28.78 -22.35
CA SER A 316 3.45 -27.41 -22.42
C SER A 316 4.06 -27.02 -21.09
N GLU A 317 5.25 -26.46 -21.12
CA GLU A 317 5.91 -25.89 -19.96
C GLU A 317 5.78 -24.38 -19.99
N TYR A 318 5.55 -23.79 -18.83
CA TYR A 318 5.40 -22.36 -18.68
C TYR A 318 6.51 -21.81 -17.81
N ASP A 319 7.17 -20.76 -18.29
CA ASP A 319 8.28 -20.11 -17.58
C ASP A 319 7.83 -18.96 -16.66
N TRP A 320 6.62 -18.43 -16.87
CA TRP A 320 6.08 -17.34 -16.04
C TRP A 320 5.98 -17.65 -14.53
N PRO A 321 5.73 -18.89 -14.05
CA PRO A 321 5.68 -19.21 -12.62
C PRO A 321 7.00 -18.91 -11.91
N ARG A 322 8.14 -19.03 -12.62
CA ARG A 322 9.46 -18.74 -12.04
C ARG A 322 9.61 -17.27 -11.62
N ARG A 323 8.95 -16.38 -12.35
CA ARG A 323 8.91 -14.95 -12.04
C ARG A 323 7.93 -14.64 -10.92
N TYR A 324 6.81 -15.36 -10.84
CA TYR A 324 5.74 -15.02 -9.91
C TYR A 324 5.83 -15.75 -8.55
N PHE A 325 6.05 -17.06 -8.57
CA PHE A 325 6.09 -17.92 -7.38
C PHE A 325 7.51 -18.19 -6.85
N GLY A 326 8.53 -17.86 -7.64
CA GLY A 326 9.95 -17.99 -7.27
C GLY A 326 10.73 -18.84 -8.25
N SER A 327 12.07 -18.70 -8.24
CA SER A 327 12.94 -19.27 -9.28
C SER A 327 12.91 -20.80 -9.40
N THR A 328 12.43 -21.50 -8.38
CA THR A 328 12.29 -22.97 -8.37
C THR A 328 10.90 -23.45 -8.73
N SER A 329 9.96 -22.54 -9.02
CA SER A 329 8.58 -22.90 -9.35
C SER A 329 8.47 -23.34 -10.81
N GLU A 330 7.77 -24.44 -11.03
CA GLU A 330 7.53 -24.99 -12.37
C GLU A 330 6.04 -25.21 -12.58
N LEU A 331 5.56 -24.90 -13.77
CA LEU A 331 4.20 -25.22 -14.20
C LEU A 331 4.27 -25.90 -15.54
N SER A 332 3.90 -27.18 -15.55
CA SER A 332 3.66 -27.95 -16.75
C SER A 332 2.17 -28.21 -16.88
N ARG A 333 1.65 -28.11 -18.10
CA ARG A 333 0.32 -28.60 -18.45
C ARG A 333 0.46 -29.85 -19.29
N GLN A 334 -0.23 -30.90 -18.89
CA GLN A 334 -0.29 -32.16 -19.63
C GLN A 334 -1.72 -32.41 -20.09
N THR A 335 -1.90 -32.64 -21.38
CA THR A 335 -3.21 -33.02 -21.93
C THR A 335 -3.14 -34.45 -22.41
N ILE A 336 -4.02 -35.29 -21.87
CA ILE A 336 -4.15 -36.70 -22.19
C ILE A 336 -5.52 -36.98 -22.80
N ARG A 337 -5.59 -37.98 -23.68
CA ARG A 337 -6.81 -38.38 -24.39
C ARG A 337 -6.98 -39.88 -24.27
N ALA A 338 -8.21 -40.32 -24.02
CA ALA A 338 -8.54 -41.74 -24.03
C ALA A 338 -8.52 -42.29 -25.47
N ASP A 339 -7.95 -43.47 -25.65
CA ASP A 339 -7.87 -44.15 -26.96
C ASP A 339 -9.23 -44.65 -27.43
N THR A 340 -10.08 -45.05 -26.47
CA THR A 340 -11.42 -45.58 -26.72
C THR A 340 -12.48 -44.75 -26.00
N PRO A 341 -13.59 -44.36 -26.66
CA PRO A 341 -14.72 -43.71 -26.02
C PRO A 341 -15.32 -44.61 -24.93
N ASN A 342 -15.69 -44.03 -23.78
CA ASN A 342 -16.41 -44.76 -22.75
C ASN A 342 -17.91 -44.39 -22.80
N PRO A 343 -18.80 -45.32 -23.18
CA PRO A 343 -20.23 -45.07 -23.29
C PRO A 343 -20.91 -44.78 -21.94
N ALA A 344 -20.25 -45.06 -20.80
CA ALA A 344 -20.79 -44.75 -19.47
C ALA A 344 -20.80 -43.23 -19.16
N TRP A 345 -19.92 -42.44 -19.78
CA TRP A 345 -19.75 -41.01 -19.47
C TRP A 345 -19.73 -40.10 -20.71
N ASP A 346 -19.69 -40.66 -21.92
CA ASP A 346 -19.82 -39.91 -23.17
C ASP A 346 -20.88 -40.52 -24.09
N ALA A 347 -22.09 -39.96 -24.03
CA ALA A 347 -23.24 -40.35 -24.85
C ALA A 347 -23.03 -40.08 -26.35
N GLN A 348 -22.03 -39.28 -26.73
CA GLN A 348 -21.71 -38.94 -28.11
C GLN A 348 -20.57 -39.80 -28.68
N MET A 349 -20.03 -40.76 -27.90
CA MET A 349 -18.93 -41.65 -28.27
C MET A 349 -17.70 -40.91 -28.80
N ARG A 350 -17.37 -39.76 -28.21
CA ARG A 350 -16.16 -39.01 -28.59
C ARG A 350 -15.00 -39.40 -27.65
N PRO A 351 -13.74 -39.29 -28.11
CA PRO A 351 -12.59 -39.45 -27.21
C PRO A 351 -12.58 -38.29 -26.21
N SER A 352 -12.71 -38.57 -24.92
CA SER A 352 -12.67 -37.55 -23.86
C SER A 352 -11.26 -36.97 -23.67
N HIS A 353 -11.18 -35.71 -23.22
CA HIS A 353 -9.91 -35.04 -22.93
C HIS A 353 -9.78 -34.84 -21.43
N GLY A 354 -8.68 -35.32 -20.86
CA GLY A 354 -8.25 -35.01 -19.51
C GLY A 354 -7.17 -33.93 -19.56
N THR A 355 -7.34 -32.85 -18.79
CA THR A 355 -6.30 -31.83 -18.60
C THR A 355 -5.82 -31.90 -17.16
N ALA A 356 -4.51 -32.06 -16.98
CA ALA A 356 -3.84 -31.99 -15.70
C ALA A 356 -2.82 -30.85 -15.67
#